data_AF-A0A952D705-F1
#
_entry.id   AF-A0A952D705-F1
#
_cell.length_a   1.000
_cell.length_b   1.000
_cell.length_c   1.000
_cell.angle_alpha   90.00
_cell.angle_beta   90.00
_cell.angle_gamma   90.00
#
_symmetry.space_group_name_H-M   'P 1'
#
loop_
_entity.id
_entity.type
_entity.pdbx_description
1 polymer ?
#
loop_
_entity_poly.entity_id
_entity_poly.type
_entity_poly.pdbx_seq_one_letter_code
_entity_poly.pdbx_strand_id
1 'polypeptide(L)'
;MTPAPLAADKQLLVIRVAMTAGVVTFLVVAWIVSSRSAAPMLTPDRVRILTTVMYAAVGLAAAGIMALRLRLASVSPAMRRSLSVVAWAVGEFAAIFGGVLLLLTGDWTLALPGALVFAMSLAAVRL
;
A
#
# COMPACT_ATOMS: atom_id res chain seq x y z
N MET A 1 5.61 21.37 24.94
CA MET A 1 4.47 22.01 24.23
C MET A 1 3.90 20.99 23.27
N THR A 2 2.73 20.44 23.58
CA THR A 2 1.98 19.62 22.62
C THR A 2 1.47 20.53 21.51
N PRO A 3 1.69 20.21 20.22
CA PRO A 3 1.17 21.02 19.14
C PRO A 3 -0.36 21.09 19.25
N ALA A 4 -0.93 22.27 18.96
CA ALA A 4 -2.38 22.43 18.91
C ALA A 4 -2.98 21.36 17.97
N PRO A 5 -4.11 20.72 18.31
CA PRO A 5 -4.64 19.55 17.60
C PRO A 5 -4.80 19.76 16.08
N LEU A 6 -5.10 20.99 15.63
CA LEU A 6 -5.19 21.35 14.21
C LEU A 6 -3.85 21.29 13.47
N ALA A 7 -2.72 21.53 14.14
CA ALA A 7 -1.39 21.46 13.53
C ALA A 7 -0.94 20.00 13.33
N ALA A 8 -1.27 19.12 14.28
CA ALA A 8 -0.94 17.70 14.21
C ALA A 8 -1.68 17.00 13.05
N ASP A 9 -2.96 17.31 12.83
CA ASP A 9 -3.74 16.72 11.74
C ASP A 9 -3.22 17.20 10.36
N LYS A 10 -2.83 18.47 10.22
CA LYS A 10 -2.20 19.01 9.01
C LYS A 10 -0.84 18.36 8.71
N GLN A 11 -0.01 18.17 9.74
CA GLN A 11 1.29 17.48 9.58
C GLN A 11 1.10 16.04 9.09
N LEU A 12 0.13 15.33 9.67
CA LEU A 12 -0.19 13.96 9.28
C LEU A 12 -0.67 13.88 7.81
N LEU A 13 -1.48 14.84 7.38
CA LEU A 13 -1.94 14.94 5.99
C LEU A 13 -0.75 15.14 5.03
N VAL A 14 0.18 16.04 5.36
CA VAL A 14 1.38 16.29 4.54
C VAL A 14 2.23 15.03 4.41
N ILE A 15 2.46 14.32 5.52
CA ILE A 15 3.20 13.04 5.50
C ILE A 15 2.50 12.04 4.60
N ARG A 16 1.17 11.93 4.70
CA ARG A 16 0.38 11.00 3.87
C ARG A 16 0.48 11.30 2.38
N VAL A 17 0.37 12.57 2.02
CA VAL A 17 0.49 13.00 0.63
C VAL A 17 1.90 12.72 0.11
N ALA A 18 2.94 13.03 0.91
CA ALA A 18 4.32 12.82 0.52
C ALA A 18 4.65 11.34 0.26
N MET A 19 4.24 10.43 1.16
CA MET A 19 4.51 9.01 0.96
C MET A 19 3.63 8.41 -0.15
N THR A 20 2.36 8.84 -0.28
CA THR A 20 1.50 8.45 -1.40
C THR A 20 2.12 8.86 -2.75
N ALA A 21 2.66 10.08 -2.83
CA ALA A 21 3.37 10.53 -4.01
C ALA A 21 4.62 9.67 -4.30
N GLY A 22 5.34 9.26 -3.25
CA GLY A 22 6.45 8.30 -3.35
C GLY A 22 6.02 6.95 -3.93
N VAL A 23 4.93 6.37 -3.42
CA VAL A 23 4.37 5.09 -3.91
C VAL A 23 3.93 5.20 -5.37
N VAL A 24 3.20 6.27 -5.73
CA VAL A 24 2.77 6.50 -7.12
C VAL A 24 3.97 6.67 -8.05
N THR A 25 4.97 7.47 -7.64
CA THR A 25 6.18 7.67 -8.43
C THR A 25 6.93 6.36 -8.63
N PHE A 26 7.07 5.55 -7.57
CA PHE A 26 7.67 4.23 -7.66
C PHE A 26 6.94 3.31 -8.64
N LEU A 27 5.60 3.26 -8.60
CA LEU A 27 4.81 2.45 -9.53
C LEU A 27 4.97 2.91 -10.99
N VAL A 28 5.01 4.22 -11.23
CA VAL A 28 5.25 4.78 -12.57
C VAL A 28 6.63 4.40 -13.07
N VAL A 29 7.67 4.56 -12.24
CA VAL A 29 9.04 4.17 -12.59
C VAL A 29 9.12 2.66 -12.84
N ALA A 30 8.51 1.86 -11.97
CA ALA A 30 8.44 0.41 -12.10
C ALA A 30 7.86 0.00 -13.46
N TRP A 31 6.76 0.62 -13.87
CA TRP A 31 6.13 0.38 -15.16
C TRP A 31 6.97 0.82 -16.36
N ILE A 32 7.62 2.00 -16.28
CA ILE A 32 8.50 2.48 -17.36
C ILE A 32 9.72 1.57 -17.52
N VAL A 33 10.31 1.13 -16.41
CA VAL A 33 11.46 0.22 -16.43
C VAL A 33 11.03 -1.15 -16.94
N SER A 34 9.94 -1.71 -16.44
CA SER A 34 9.47 -3.05 -16.84
C SER A 34 9.03 -3.11 -18.31
N SER A 35 8.57 -1.99 -18.89
CA SER A 35 8.18 -1.91 -20.31
C SER A 35 9.36 -1.73 -21.26
N ARG A 36 10.52 -1.27 -20.77
CA ARG A 36 11.71 -0.98 -21.59
C ARG A 36 12.85 -1.98 -21.38
N SER A 37 12.87 -2.67 -20.25
CA SER A 37 13.89 -3.67 -19.90
C SER A 37 13.33 -5.07 -20.07
N ALA A 38 14.15 -5.99 -20.59
CA ALA A 38 13.83 -7.41 -20.48
C ALA A 38 13.77 -7.76 -18.98
N ALA A 39 12.64 -8.32 -18.54
CA ALA A 39 12.48 -8.74 -17.16
C ALA A 39 13.65 -9.67 -16.77
N PRO A 40 14.18 -9.57 -15.54
CA PRO A 40 15.19 -10.52 -15.07
C PRO A 40 14.66 -11.94 -15.29
N MET A 41 15.48 -12.82 -15.87
CA MET A 41 15.10 -14.22 -16.09
C MET A 41 14.97 -14.95 -14.74
N LEU A 42 13.83 -14.79 -14.08
CA LEU A 42 13.45 -15.57 -12.92
C LEU A 42 13.05 -16.97 -13.38
N THR A 43 13.51 -17.98 -12.64
CA THR A 43 13.03 -19.35 -12.88
C THR A 43 11.54 -19.46 -12.56
N PRO A 44 10.78 -20.34 -13.24
CA PRO A 44 9.35 -20.52 -12.98
C PRO A 44 9.01 -20.76 -11.51
N ASP A 45 9.86 -21.49 -10.79
CA ASP A 45 9.69 -21.75 -9.35
C ASP A 45 9.79 -20.49 -8.51
N ARG A 46 10.74 -19.59 -8.81
CA ARG A 46 10.89 -18.32 -8.08
C ARG A 46 9.69 -17.40 -8.33
N VAL A 47 9.21 -17.35 -9.58
CA VAL A 47 7.99 -16.59 -9.92
C VAL A 47 6.80 -17.13 -9.13
N ARG A 48 6.61 -18.46 -9.08
CA ARG A 48 5.54 -19.08 -8.30
C ARG A 48 5.62 -18.71 -6.81
N ILE A 49 6.79 -18.84 -6.19
CA ILE A 49 7.01 -18.49 -4.78
C ILE A 49 6.67 -17.02 -4.52
N LEU A 50 7.21 -16.11 -5.34
CA LEU A 50 6.97 -14.67 -5.21
C LEU A 50 5.49 -14.31 -5.34
N THR A 51 4.80 -14.90 -6.32
CA THR A 51 3.37 -14.71 -6.52
C THR A 51 2.55 -15.26 -5.33
N THR A 52 2.91 -16.42 -4.78
CA THR A 52 2.24 -16.96 -3.58
C THR A 52 2.45 -16.05 -2.37
N VAL A 53 3.68 -15.58 -2.13
CA VAL A 53 3.99 -14.64 -1.04
C VAL A 53 3.21 -13.33 -1.22
N MET A 54 3.10 -12.83 -2.45
CA MET A 54 2.31 -11.64 -2.76
C MET A 54 0.85 -11.82 -2.41
N TYR A 55 0.20 -12.87 -2.90
CA TYR A 55 -1.21 -13.09 -2.62
C TYR A 55 -1.47 -13.28 -1.12
N ALA A 56 -0.56 -13.95 -0.40
CA ALA A 56 -0.63 -14.07 1.05
C ALA A 56 -0.49 -12.70 1.74
N ALA A 57 0.52 -11.91 1.37
CA ALA A 57 0.78 -10.59 1.96
C ALA A 57 -0.34 -9.58 1.67
N VAL A 58 -0.78 -9.50 0.41
CA VAL A 58 -1.88 -8.63 -0.04
C VAL A 58 -3.21 -9.09 0.56
N GLY A 59 -3.45 -10.40 0.62
CA GLY A 59 -4.64 -10.97 1.26
C GLY A 59 -4.70 -10.63 2.76
N LEU A 60 -3.57 -10.76 3.47
CA LEU A 60 -3.46 -10.37 4.87
C LEU A 60 -3.67 -8.87 5.06
N ALA A 61 -3.10 -8.05 4.17
CA ALA A 61 -3.28 -6.60 4.17
C ALA A 61 -4.76 -6.21 3.97
N ALA A 62 -5.43 -6.82 3.00
CA ALA A 62 -6.86 -6.62 2.75
C ALA A 62 -7.72 -7.05 3.94
N ALA A 63 -7.45 -8.21 4.51
CA ALA A 63 -8.13 -8.71 5.72
C ALA A 63 -7.91 -7.77 6.91
N GLY A 64 -6.69 -7.27 7.10
CA GLY A 64 -6.35 -6.29 8.12
C GLY A 64 -7.12 -4.99 7.95
N ILE A 65 -7.16 -4.42 6.74
CA ILE A 65 -7.92 -3.20 6.44
C ILE A 65 -9.42 -3.42 6.66
N MET A 66 -9.96 -4.57 6.27
CA MET A 66 -11.37 -4.91 6.51
C MET A 66 -11.68 -5.04 8.00
N ALA A 67 -10.86 -5.76 8.76
CA ALA A 67 -11.00 -5.89 10.21
C ALA A 67 -10.92 -4.52 10.90
N LEU A 68 -10.00 -3.66 10.47
CA LEU A 68 -9.88 -2.28 10.96
C LEU A 68 -11.16 -1.49 10.66
N ARG A 69 -11.67 -1.56 9.42
CA ARG A 69 -12.92 -0.88 9.03
C ARG A 69 -14.10 -1.27 9.90
N LEU A 70 -14.26 -2.56 10.19
CA LEU A 70 -15.35 -3.05 11.04
C LEU A 70 -15.24 -2.53 12.48
N ARG A 71 -14.01 -2.24 12.96
CA ARG A 71 -13.77 -1.71 14.31
C ARG A 71 -13.80 -0.19 14.41
N LEU A 72 -13.68 0.54 13.29
CA LEU A 72 -13.60 2.01 13.29
C LEU A 72 -14.86 2.71 13.86
N ALA A 73 -16.02 2.08 13.78
CA ALA A 73 -17.27 2.65 14.30
C ALA A 73 -17.32 2.70 15.84
N SER A 74 -16.66 1.77 16.52
CA SER A 74 -16.77 1.57 17.98
C SER A 74 -15.61 2.17 18.79
N VAL A 75 -14.59 2.74 18.14
CA VAL A 75 -13.39 3.25 18.80
C VAL A 75 -13.42 4.77 19.02
N SER A 76 -12.64 5.24 20.01
CA SER A 76 -12.48 6.66 20.31
C SER A 76 -11.82 7.44 19.16
N PRO A 77 -12.03 8.76 19.04
CA PRO A 77 -11.42 9.57 17.97
C PRO A 77 -9.88 9.50 17.92
N ALA A 78 -9.22 9.40 19.08
CA ALA A 78 -7.77 9.23 19.16
C ALA A 78 -7.32 7.88 18.58
N MET A 79 -8.03 6.80 18.92
CA MET A 79 -7.74 5.47 18.39
C MET A 79 -8.01 5.39 16.88
N ARG A 80 -9.07 6.04 16.38
CA ARG A 80 -9.34 6.14 14.93
C ARG A 80 -8.17 6.74 14.17
N ARG A 81 -7.56 7.81 14.70
CA ARG A 81 -6.38 8.44 14.08
C ARG A 81 -5.22 7.45 13.99
N SER A 82 -4.87 6.77 15.08
CA SER A 82 -3.80 5.75 15.05
C SER A 82 -4.10 4.60 14.08
N LEU A 83 -5.31 4.04 14.12
CA LEU A 83 -5.71 2.94 13.24
C LEU A 83 -5.74 3.37 11.76
N SER A 84 -6.05 4.63 11.48
CA SER A 84 -6.03 5.17 10.12
C SER A 84 -4.60 5.25 9.55
N VAL A 85 -3.59 5.54 10.38
CA VAL A 85 -2.18 5.50 9.95
C VAL A 85 -1.75 4.07 9.64
N VAL A 86 -2.13 3.11 10.49
CA VAL A 86 -1.83 1.69 10.28
C VAL A 86 -2.48 1.18 9.00
N ALA A 87 -3.79 1.43 8.80
CA ALA A 87 -4.50 1.03 7.59
C ALA A 87 -3.83 1.57 6.32
N TRP A 88 -3.42 2.84 6.37
CA TRP A 88 -2.74 3.49 5.26
C TRP A 88 -1.37 2.86 4.97
N ALA A 89 -0.52 2.66 5.97
CA ALA A 89 0.79 2.01 5.82
C ALA A 89 0.68 0.57 5.28
N VAL A 90 -0.35 -0.17 5.69
CA VAL A 90 -0.65 -1.51 5.16
C VAL A 90 -0.99 -1.45 3.67
N GLY A 91 -1.73 -0.43 3.23
CA GLY A 91 -2.01 -0.20 1.81
C GLY A 91 -0.74 0.16 1.01
N GLU A 92 0.10 1.05 1.54
CA GLU A 92 1.36 1.43 0.87
C GLU A 92 2.28 0.22 0.69
N PHE A 93 2.42 -0.61 1.72
CA PHE A 93 3.16 -1.85 1.65
C PHE A 93 2.65 -2.75 0.52
N ALA A 94 1.33 -2.93 0.41
CA ALA A 94 0.73 -3.77 -0.64
C ALA A 94 1.05 -3.23 -2.05
N ALA A 95 0.94 -1.91 -2.25
CA ALA A 95 1.27 -1.27 -3.54
C ALA A 95 2.76 -1.38 -3.89
N ILE A 96 3.66 -1.10 -2.94
CA ILE A 96 5.10 -1.23 -3.15
C ILE A 96 5.46 -2.67 -3.51
N PHE A 97 4.91 -3.64 -2.78
CA PHE A 97 5.19 -5.05 -3.07
C PHE A 97 4.73 -5.46 -4.48
N GLY A 98 3.57 -4.97 -4.92
CA GLY A 98 3.10 -5.14 -6.30
C GLY A 98 4.02 -4.49 -7.34
N GLY A 99 4.53 -3.29 -7.07
CA GLY A 99 5.48 -2.61 -7.95
C GLY A 99 6.85 -3.30 -8.04
N VAL A 100 7.32 -3.90 -6.94
CA VAL A 100 8.53 -4.74 -6.95
C VAL A 100 8.32 -5.96 -7.85
N LEU A 101 7.16 -6.60 -7.80
CA LEU A 101 6.88 -7.72 -8.68
C LEU A 101 6.80 -7.32 -10.15
N LEU A 102 6.16 -6.19 -10.46
CA LEU A 102 6.16 -5.64 -11.81
C LEU A 102 7.58 -5.45 -12.35
N LEU A 103 8.49 -4.92 -11.53
CA LEU A 103 9.91 -4.78 -11.90
C LEU A 103 10.59 -6.13 -12.14
N LEU A 104 10.27 -7.14 -11.33
CA LEU A 104 10.94 -8.44 -11.37
C LEU A 104 10.41 -9.37 -12.46
N THR A 105 9.12 -9.28 -12.79
CA THR A 105 8.47 -10.21 -13.72
C THR A 105 8.03 -9.57 -15.03
N GLY A 106 7.90 -8.24 -15.07
CA GLY A 106 7.27 -7.52 -16.17
C GLY A 106 5.74 -7.69 -16.25
N ASP A 107 5.14 -8.46 -15.33
CA ASP A 107 3.71 -8.78 -15.34
C ASP A 107 2.90 -7.75 -14.55
N TRP A 108 2.17 -6.90 -15.28
CA TRP A 108 1.30 -5.86 -14.71
C TRP A 108 0.17 -6.44 -13.85
N THR A 109 -0.28 -7.66 -14.12
CA THR A 109 -1.39 -8.27 -13.38
C THR A 109 -1.04 -8.53 -11.91
N LEU A 110 0.26 -8.63 -11.58
CA LEU A 110 0.74 -8.80 -10.22
C LEU A 110 0.80 -7.47 -9.43
N ALA A 111 0.87 -6.32 -10.11
CA ALA A 111 0.82 -5.01 -9.45
C ALA A 111 -0.61 -4.63 -9.03
N LEU A 112 -1.61 -5.12 -9.74
CA LEU A 112 -3.03 -4.79 -9.56
C LEU A 112 -3.56 -5.05 -8.14
N PRO A 113 -3.37 -6.25 -7.53
CA PRO A 113 -3.89 -6.52 -6.20
C PRO A 113 -3.34 -5.54 -5.15
N GLY A 114 -2.05 -5.21 -5.22
CA GLY A 114 -1.41 -4.25 -4.32
C GLY A 114 -1.98 -2.84 -4.47
N ALA A 115 -2.15 -2.38 -5.71
CA ALA A 115 -2.74 -1.08 -6.01
C ALA A 115 -4.20 -0.98 -5.55
N LEU A 116 -4.99 -2.05 -5.70
CA LEU A 116 -6.38 -2.11 -5.21
C LEU A 116 -6.44 -2.04 -3.68
N VAL A 117 -5.57 -2.76 -2.97
CA VAL A 117 -5.52 -2.69 -1.50
C VAL A 117 -5.12 -1.31 -1.01
N PHE A 118 -4.19 -0.64 -1.70
CA PHE A 118 -3.86 0.75 -1.43
C PHE A 118 -5.04 1.70 -1.67
N ALA A 119 -5.76 1.57 -2.79
CA ALA A 119 -6.95 2.36 -3.05
C ALA A 119 -8.03 2.15 -1.98
N MET A 120 -8.21 0.90 -1.53
CA MET A 120 -9.12 0.58 -0.43
C MET A 120 -8.68 1.20 0.90
N SER A 121 -7.36 1.26 1.18
CA SER A 121 -6.84 1.88 2.40
C SER A 121 -7.07 3.39 2.40
N LEU A 122 -6.87 4.06 1.25
CA LEU A 122 -7.21 5.48 1.07
C LEU A 122 -8.71 5.72 1.31
N ALA A 123 -9.58 4.87 0.76
CA ALA A 123 -11.02 4.97 0.99
C ALA A 123 -11.44 4.65 2.44
N ALA A 124 -10.65 3.86 3.18
CA ALA A 124 -10.91 3.54 4.57
C ALA A 124 -10.55 4.68 5.52
N VAL A 125 -9.61 5.53 5.10
CA VAL A 125 -9.12 6.67 5.83
C VAL A 125 -9.78 7.93 5.27
N ARG A 126 -10.90 8.36 5.86
CA ARG A 126 -11.42 9.71 5.56
C ARG A 126 -10.34 10.71 5.98
N LEU A 127 -9.77 11.42 4.99
CA LEU A 127 -8.81 12.51 5.17
C LEU A 127 -9.46 13.68 5.90
#